data_AF-A0A9E5QCW1-F1
#
_entry.id   AF-A0A9E5QCW1-F1
#
_cell.length_a   1.000
_cell.length_b   1.000
_cell.length_c   1.000
_cell.angle_alpha   90.00
_cell.angle_beta   90.00
_cell.angle_gamma   90.00
#
_symmetry.space_group_name_H-M   'P 1'
#
loop_
_entity.id
_entity.type
_entity.pdbx_description
1 polymer ?
#
loop_
_entity_poly.entity_id
_entity_poly.type
_entity_poly.pdbx_seq_one_letter_code
_entity_poly.pdbx_strand_id
1 'polypeptide(L)'
;LYTDCDVNPTDMQIDNGCKIYKEAKCDVIIGVGGGSNLDTAKSIGIIATNSGSIRDNFVPSYVTDPYDTPNKNATPPMIMVPTTAGTGSEV
;
A
#
# COMPACT_ATOMS: atom_id res chain seq x y z
N LEU A 1 0.45 6.78 12.85
CA LEU A 1 0.22 5.41 13.31
C LEU A 1 -1.11 4.94 12.75
N TYR A 2 -1.14 3.79 12.09
CA TYR A 2 -2.35 3.15 11.58
C TYR A 2 -2.29 1.67 11.94
N THR A 3 -3.35 1.14 12.54
CA THR A 3 -3.39 -0.23 13.08
C THR A 3 -4.64 -1.01 12.66
N ASP A 4 -5.52 -0.39 11.89
CA ASP A 4 -6.75 -1.00 11.40
C ASP A 4 -6.44 -1.80 10.11
N CYS A 5 -5.78 -2.94 10.29
CA CYS A 5 -5.44 -3.86 9.21
C CYS A 5 -6.02 -5.24 9.51
N ASP A 6 -6.82 -5.76 8.59
CA ASP A 6 -7.30 -7.14 8.64
C ASP A 6 -6.30 -8.13 8.03
N VAL A 7 -6.57 -9.42 8.25
CA VAL A 7 -5.83 -10.53 7.60
C VAL A 7 -5.91 -10.44 6.07
N ASN A 8 -7.04 -9.93 5.55
CA ASN A 8 -7.22 -9.65 4.13
C ASN A 8 -7.57 -8.16 3.98
N PRO A 9 -6.59 -7.30 3.65
CA PRO A 9 -6.79 -5.86 3.58
C PRO A 9 -7.90 -5.48 2.62
N THR A 10 -8.81 -4.63 3.07
CA THR A 10 -9.87 -4.07 2.23
C THR A 10 -9.43 -2.77 1.56
N ASP A 11 -10.14 -2.40 0.50
CA ASP A 11 -9.98 -1.12 -0.17
C ASP A 11 -10.19 0.07 0.78
N MET A 12 -11.21 -0.02 1.63
CA MET A 12 -11.50 1.00 2.63
C MET A 12 -10.38 1.19 3.65
N GLN A 13 -9.72 0.11 4.09
CA GLN A 13 -8.58 0.19 5.02
C GLN A 13 -7.39 0.91 4.36
N ILE A 14 -7.13 0.64 3.08
CA ILE A 14 -6.06 1.30 2.33
C ILE A 14 -6.36 2.80 2.17
N ASP A 15 -7.59 3.15 1.78
CA ASP A 15 -8.00 4.54 1.61
C ASP A 15 -7.95 5.31 2.94
N ASN A 16 -8.37 4.69 4.05
CA ASN A 16 -8.27 5.26 5.40
C ASN A 16 -6.82 5.46 5.85
N GLY A 17 -5.95 4.48 5.62
CA GLY A 17 -4.52 4.59 5.91
C GLY A 17 -3.86 5.71 5.10
N CYS A 18 -4.22 5.86 3.82
CA CYS A 18 -3.76 6.94 2.95
C CYS A 18 -4.22 8.33 3.44
N LYS A 19 -5.47 8.43 3.91
CA LYS A 19 -5.97 9.67 4.54
C LYS A 19 -5.10 10.06 5.74
N ILE A 20 -4.81 9.11 6.63
CA ILE A 20 -3.95 9.36 7.81
C ILE A 20 -2.55 9.78 7.38
N TYR A 21 -1.95 9.12 6.37
CA TYR A 21 -0.66 9.49 5.82
C TYR A 21 -0.63 10.97 5.37
N LYS A 22 -1.66 11.41 4.62
CA LYS A 22 -1.77 12.77 4.09
C LYS A 22 -2.03 13.80 5.19
N GLU A 23 -2.95 13.51 6.12
CA GLU A 23 -3.30 14.40 7.22
C GLU A 23 -2.14 14.61 8.20
N ALA A 24 -1.39 13.54 8.49
CA ALA A 24 -0.20 13.59 9.32
C ALA A 24 1.03 14.18 8.61
N LYS A 25 0.93 14.47 7.30
CA LYS A 25 2.03 14.96 6.46
C LYS A 25 3.25 14.05 6.55
N CYS A 26 3.02 12.75 6.45
CA CYS A 26 4.11 11.77 6.45
C CYS A 26 4.92 11.86 5.14
N ASP A 27 6.21 11.58 5.25
CA ASP A 27 7.14 11.53 4.11
C ASP A 27 7.69 10.11 3.86
N VAL A 28 7.47 9.18 4.80
CA VAL A 28 7.98 7.80 4.80
C VAL A 28 6.90 6.86 5.34
N ILE A 29 6.83 5.64 4.82
CA ILE A 29 5.97 4.57 5.36
C ILE A 29 6.84 3.50 6.02
N ILE A 30 6.48 3.11 7.25
CA ILE A 30 7.08 1.96 7.93
C ILE A 30 5.98 0.91 8.12
N GLY A 31 6.07 -0.18 7.37
CA GLY A 31 5.19 -1.34 7.51
C GLY A 31 5.75 -2.30 8.54
N VAL A 32 4.95 -2.72 9.52
CA VAL A 32 5.35 -3.68 10.55
C VAL A 32 4.26 -4.74 10.67
N GLY A 33 4.63 -6.01 10.54
CA GLY A 33 3.68 -7.12 10.71
C GLY A 33 3.92 -8.28 9.76
N GLY A 34 2.86 -9.07 9.53
CA GLY A 34 2.87 -10.14 8.52
C GLY A 34 2.55 -9.61 7.12
N GLY A 35 2.42 -10.52 6.16
CA GLY A 35 2.17 -10.17 4.76
C GLY A 35 1.02 -9.19 4.54
N SER A 36 -0.10 -9.37 5.24
CA SER A 36 -1.27 -8.48 5.12
C SER A 36 -0.95 -7.03 5.52
N ASN A 37 -0.23 -6.82 6.63
CA ASN A 37 0.18 -5.49 7.07
C ASN A 37 1.13 -4.82 6.06
N LEU A 38 2.06 -5.60 5.50
CA LEU A 38 3.02 -5.09 4.52
C LEU A 38 2.35 -4.76 3.18
N ASP A 39 1.38 -5.57 2.74
CA ASP A 39 0.60 -5.30 1.53
C ASP A 39 -0.32 -4.07 1.71
N THR A 40 -0.90 -3.88 2.90
CA THR A 40 -1.60 -2.62 3.24
C THR A 40 -0.65 -1.43 3.14
N ALA A 41 0.55 -1.52 3.72
CA ALA A 41 1.52 -0.43 3.70
C ALA A 41 1.97 -0.06 2.27
N LYS A 42 2.27 -1.05 1.43
CA LYS A 42 2.60 -0.86 0.02
C LYS A 42 1.46 -0.20 -0.75
N SER A 43 0.23 -0.68 -0.54
CA SER A 43 -0.96 -0.13 -1.20
C SER A 43 -1.22 1.32 -0.80
N ILE A 44 -1.06 1.67 0.48
CA ILE A 44 -1.12 3.06 0.95
C ILE A 44 -0.07 3.91 0.23
N GLY A 45 1.16 3.40 0.07
CA GLY A 45 2.23 4.10 -0.64
C GLY A 45 1.89 4.41 -2.10
N ILE A 46 1.24 3.47 -2.80
CA ILE A 46 0.78 3.67 -4.18
C ILE A 46 -0.25 4.81 -4.24
N ILE A 47 -1.25 4.81 -3.35
CA ILE A 47 -2.35 5.81 -3.35
C ILE A 47 -1.95 7.14 -2.72
N ALA A 48 -0.89 7.16 -1.91
CA ALA A 48 -0.35 8.39 -1.35
C ALA A 48 0.13 9.33 -2.47
N THR A 49 0.73 8.77 -3.53
CA THR A 49 1.32 9.52 -4.64
C THR A 49 0.50 9.46 -5.93
N ASN A 50 -0.38 8.48 -6.08
CA ASN A 50 -1.33 8.37 -7.19
C ASN A 50 -2.74 8.67 -6.66
N SER A 51 -3.35 9.78 -7.10
CA SER A 51 -4.68 10.21 -6.65
C SER A 51 -5.77 9.18 -6.96
N GLY A 52 -6.89 9.25 -6.24
CA GLY A 52 -8.03 8.33 -6.41
C GLY A 52 -8.11 7.29 -5.29
N SER A 53 -9.04 6.34 -5.43
CA SER A 53 -9.11 5.17 -4.55
C SER A 53 -8.16 4.07 -5.04
N ILE A 54 -7.82 3.13 -4.17
CA ILE A 54 -7.12 1.90 -4.57
C ILE A 54 -7.84 1.13 -5.68
N ARG A 55 -9.18 1.21 -5.76
CA ARG A 55 -9.95 0.61 -6.85
C ARG A 55 -9.62 1.20 -8.22
N ASP A 56 -9.42 2.52 -8.27
CA ASP A 56 -9.08 3.23 -9.52
C ASP A 56 -7.64 2.93 -9.97
N ASN A 57 -6.82 2.45 -9.03
CA ASN A 57 -5.40 2.19 -9.21
C ASN A 57 -5.09 0.68 -9.33
N PHE A 58 -6.12 -0.16 -9.39
CA PHE A 58 -5.99 -1.60 -9.57
C PHE A 58 -5.56 -1.94 -11.00
N VAL A 59 -4.57 -2.82 -11.15
CA VAL A 59 -4.12 -3.33 -12.46
C VAL A 59 -4.70 -4.74 -12.65
N PRO A 60 -5.61 -4.94 -13.60
CA PRO A 60 -6.20 -6.26 -13.85
C PRO A 60 -5.17 -7.27 -14.33
N SER A 61 -5.37 -8.54 -13.99
CA SER A 61 -4.45 -9.64 -14.34
C SER A 61 -4.29 -9.91 -15.83
N TYR A 62 -5.21 -9.40 -16.67
CA TYR A 62 -5.13 -9.52 -18.13
C TYR A 62 -4.31 -8.41 -18.80
N VAL A 63 -3.86 -7.40 -18.04
CA VAL A 63 -2.92 -6.39 -18.54
C VAL A 63 -1.55 -7.05 -18.71
N THR A 64 -1.06 -7.11 -19.95
CA THR A 64 0.20 -7.78 -20.29
C THR A 64 1.40 -6.85 -20.34
N ASP A 65 1.17 -5.53 -20.48
CA ASP A 65 2.21 -4.52 -20.37
C ASP A 65 2.30 -4.04 -18.91
N PRO A 66 3.38 -4.35 -18.19
CA PRO A 66 3.55 -3.95 -16.79
C PRO A 66 3.67 -2.42 -16.61
N TYR A 67 3.85 -1.66 -17.69
CA TYR A 67 3.93 -0.20 -17.66
C TYR A 67 2.60 0.48 -18.00
N ASP A 68 1.60 -0.26 -18.48
CA ASP A 68 0.25 0.24 -18.75
C ASP A 68 -0.61 0.22 -17.49
N THR A 69 -0.17 0.99 -16.48
CA THR A 69 -0.86 1.12 -15.19
C THR A 69 -1.30 2.56 -14.93
N PRO A 70 -2.36 2.78 -14.12
CA PRO A 70 -2.75 4.11 -13.63
C PRO A 70 -1.71 4.68 -12.63
N ASN A 71 -0.84 3.83 -12.08
CA ASN A 71 0.15 4.16 -11.05
C ASN A 71 1.44 4.70 -11.69
N LYS A 72 1.42 5.95 -12.15
CA LYS A 72 2.57 6.57 -12.85
C LYS A 72 3.59 7.21 -11.91
N ASN A 73 3.20 7.57 -10.69
CA ASN A 73 4.08 8.24 -9.73
C ASN A 73 4.81 7.23 -8.87
N ALA A 74 6.08 7.53 -8.56
CA ALA A 74 6.86 6.77 -7.60
C ALA A 74 6.18 6.75 -6.23
N THR A 75 6.27 5.62 -5.52
CA THR A 75 5.84 5.51 -4.12
C THR A 75 6.78 6.30 -3.21
N PRO A 76 6.31 6.75 -2.03
CA PRO A 76 7.21 7.34 -1.04
C PRO A 76 8.23 6.29 -0.56
N PRO A 77 9.35 6.70 0.04
CA PRO A 77 10.28 5.77 0.67
C PRO A 77 9.57 4.87 1.69
N MET A 78 9.90 3.58 1.68
CA MET A 78 9.27 2.58 2.54
C MET A 78 10.29 1.70 3.25
N ILE A 79 10.00 1.35 4.51
CA ILE A 79 10.73 0.36 5.31
C ILE A 79 9.75 -0.73 5.71
N MET A 80 10.05 -1.99 5.38
CA MET A 80 9.22 -3.14 5.72
C MET A 80 9.90 -3.97 6.81
N VAL A 81 9.23 -4.15 7.93
CA VAL A 81 9.71 -4.90 9.10
C VAL A 81 8.81 -6.13 9.27
N PRO A 82 9.16 -7.26 8.64
CA PRO A 82 8.36 -8.48 8.74
C PRO A 82 8.43 -9.05 10.16
N THR A 83 7.29 -9.51 10.68
CA THR A 83 7.20 -10.22 11.98
C THR A 83 6.98 -11.72 11.82
N THR A 84 6.82 -12.20 10.59
CA THR A 84 6.62 -13.62 10.26
C THR A 84 7.60 -14.07 9.18
N ALA A 85 8.01 -15.33 9.23
CA ALA A 85 8.70 -16.00 8.12
C ALA A 85 7.65 -16.59 7.18
N GLY A 86 7.11 -15.75 6.29
CA GLY A 86 5.89 -16.03 5.53
C GLY A 86 5.97 -15.66 4.05
N THR A 87 5.02 -14.86 3.58
CA THR A 87 4.75 -14.59 2.15
C THR A 87 5.88 -13.93 1.37
N GLY A 88 6.89 -13.36 2.05
CA GLY A 88 7.90 -12.53 1.41
C GLY A 88 7.35 -11.18 0.93
N SER A 89 6.25 -10.68 1.52
CA SER A 89 5.63 -9.41 1.10
C SER A 89 6.54 -8.19 1.31
N GLU A 90 7.64 -8.33 2.05
CA GLU A 90 8.66 -7.31 2.26
C GLU A 90 9.60 -7.07 1.06
N VAL A 91 9.62 -7.97 0.06
CA VAL A 91 10.45 -7.87 -1.15
C VAL A 91 9.66 -7.52 -2.41
#